data_AF-A0AB38UBH3-F1
#
_entry.id   AF-A0AB38UBH3-F1
#
_cell.length_a   1.000
_cell.length_b   1.000
_cell.length_c   1.000
_cell.angle_alpha   90.00
_cell.angle_beta   90.00
_cell.angle_gamma   90.00
#
_symmetry.space_group_name_H-M   'P 1'
#
loop_
_entity.id
_entity.type
_entity.pdbx_description
1 polymer ?
#
loop_
_entity_poly.entity_id
_entity_poly.type
_entity_poly.pdbx_seq_one_letter_code
_entity_poly.pdbx_strand_id
1 'polypeptide(L)'
;MQIEIFKYKSDEEQVFNDVRTVEDNGEIWFWATDVARVLGYSNAHDAILKHCKSKGVAIREVLVSGQKQYAKFINEGNVYRLISRSRLPSAEKFESWLFDEVVPAIRKKGFYGSIDRTALPDFVKRYKDNLHTIPYDYFSVITQMYTVLYAELEKVGYSIPDKGAHGKTMMPDISVGRGFASFLREHGSEFWDKHKTYKHHFPDGRIVDACMYPVEALPMFIRYINERWLYENADKYFRDKDPLALDYLPKLLESKKKTA
;
A
#
# COMPACT_ATOMS: atom_id res chain seq x y z
N MET A 1 8.79 -23.73 -10.00
CA MET A 1 8.29 -22.42 -9.54
C MET A 1 9.38 -21.83 -8.66
N GLN A 2 9.98 -20.72 -9.08
CA GLN A 2 11.09 -20.07 -8.37
C GLN A 2 10.47 -19.21 -7.26
N ILE A 3 10.74 -19.51 -5.99
CA ILE A 3 10.09 -18.83 -4.87
C ILE A 3 11.07 -17.81 -4.30
N GLU A 4 10.80 -16.54 -4.58
CA GLU A 4 11.36 -15.42 -3.83
C GLU A 4 10.60 -15.32 -2.51
N ILE A 5 11.18 -15.83 -1.41
CA ILE A 5 10.56 -15.73 -0.08
C ILE A 5 10.50 -14.26 0.39
N PHE A 6 11.34 -13.37 -0.16
CA PHE A 6 11.16 -11.91 -0.18
C PHE A 6 11.98 -11.30 -1.32
N LYS A 7 11.63 -10.09 -1.78
CA LYS A 7 12.48 -9.23 -2.63
C LYS A 7 13.65 -8.66 -1.81
N TYR A 8 14.51 -9.53 -1.29
CA TYR A 8 15.75 -9.13 -0.63
C TYR A 8 16.81 -8.92 -1.69
N LYS A 9 17.11 -7.66 -2.03
CA LYS A 9 18.18 -7.32 -2.96
C LYS A 9 19.53 -7.56 -2.29
N SER A 10 20.06 -8.77 -2.40
CA SER A 10 21.49 -9.02 -2.21
C SER A 10 22.03 -9.77 -3.42
N ASP A 11 23.30 -9.54 -3.75
CA ASP A 11 23.99 -10.23 -4.86
C ASP A 11 24.13 -11.76 -4.64
N GLU A 12 23.62 -12.29 -3.51
CA GLU A 12 23.70 -13.68 -3.06
C GLU A 12 22.33 -14.42 -3.18
N GLU A 13 21.50 -14.04 -4.16
CA GLU A 13 20.10 -14.48 -4.41
C GLU A 13 19.88 -16.01 -4.62
N GLN A 14 20.86 -16.88 -4.36
CA GLN A 14 20.80 -18.29 -4.72
C GLN A 14 20.55 -19.28 -3.57
N VAL A 15 20.45 -18.81 -2.33
CA VAL A 15 20.44 -19.71 -1.16
C VAL A 15 19.23 -20.67 -1.17
N PHE A 16 18.07 -20.27 -1.67
CA PHE A 16 16.83 -21.08 -1.62
C PHE A 16 16.43 -21.77 -2.93
N ASN A 17 17.26 -21.73 -3.98
CA ASN A 17 16.90 -22.29 -5.29
C ASN A 17 16.67 -23.82 -5.27
N ASP A 18 17.24 -24.53 -4.29
CA ASP A 18 17.15 -25.99 -4.15
C ASP A 18 16.14 -26.46 -3.09
N VAL A 19 15.27 -25.59 -2.58
CA VAL A 19 14.24 -25.99 -1.60
C VAL A 19 12.97 -26.48 -2.29
N ARG A 20 12.61 -27.75 -2.05
CA ARG A 20 11.34 -28.29 -2.52
C ARG A 20 10.17 -27.72 -1.73
N THR A 21 9.05 -27.45 -2.40
CA THR A 21 7.84 -26.89 -1.80
C THR A 21 6.57 -27.60 -2.26
N VAL A 22 5.52 -27.49 -1.44
CA VAL A 22 4.15 -27.89 -1.76
C VAL A 22 3.22 -26.71 -1.46
N GLU A 23 2.27 -26.45 -2.34
CA GLU A 23 1.18 -25.51 -2.09
C GLU A 23 -0.03 -26.26 -1.53
N ASP A 24 -0.63 -25.75 -0.46
CA ASP A 24 -1.80 -26.32 0.18
C ASP A 24 -2.68 -25.22 0.77
N ASN A 25 -3.95 -25.17 0.36
CA ASN A 25 -4.91 -24.13 0.75
C ASN A 25 -4.40 -22.69 0.56
N GLY A 26 -3.60 -22.45 -0.49
CA GLY A 26 -3.00 -21.14 -0.78
C GLY A 26 -1.82 -20.78 0.12
N GLU A 27 -1.37 -21.69 1.01
CA GLU A 27 -0.15 -21.54 1.78
C GLU A 27 0.97 -22.41 1.20
N ILE A 28 2.18 -21.86 1.19
CA ILE A 28 3.38 -22.59 0.75
C ILE A 28 4.01 -23.31 1.95
N TRP A 29 4.29 -24.59 1.76
CA TRP A 29 4.97 -25.46 2.70
C TRP A 29 6.33 -25.88 2.15
N PHE A 30 7.37 -25.80 2.97
CA PHE A 30 8.75 -26.04 2.57
C PHE A 30 9.25 -27.39 3.09
N TRP A 31 9.97 -28.13 2.27
CA TRP A 31 10.58 -29.39 2.68
C TRP A 31 11.62 -29.11 3.77
N ALA A 32 11.34 -29.56 5.00
CA ALA A 32 12.04 -29.09 6.19
C ALA A 32 13.54 -29.43 6.19
N THR A 33 13.90 -30.63 5.69
CA THR A 33 15.31 -31.05 5.62
C THR A 33 16.11 -30.27 4.58
N ASP A 34 15.48 -29.79 3.51
CA ASP A 34 16.16 -29.00 2.49
C ASP A 34 16.47 -27.61 3.05
N VAL A 35 15.49 -26.98 3.70
CA VAL A 35 15.66 -25.70 4.40
C VAL A 35 16.79 -25.77 5.43
N ALA A 36 16.79 -26.78 6.30
CA ALA A 36 17.84 -26.93 7.31
C ALA A 36 19.23 -27.17 6.68
N ARG A 37 19.33 -27.94 5.59
CA ARG A 37 20.60 -28.18 4.91
C ARG A 37 21.15 -26.91 4.26
N VAL A 38 20.29 -26.19 3.55
CA VAL A 38 20.59 -24.89 2.93
C VAL A 38 21.08 -23.89 3.97
N LEU A 39 20.51 -23.91 5.18
CA LEU A 39 20.90 -23.05 6.29
C LEU A 39 22.13 -23.54 7.07
N GLY A 40 22.84 -24.56 6.57
CA GLY A 40 24.12 -25.02 7.11
C GLY A 40 24.00 -25.84 8.40
N TYR A 41 22.83 -26.37 8.73
CA TYR A 41 22.68 -27.26 9.89
C TYR A 41 23.31 -28.62 9.62
N SER A 42 24.23 -29.04 10.49
CA SER A 42 24.90 -30.35 10.41
C SER A 42 23.93 -31.52 10.58
N ASN A 43 22.90 -31.35 11.42
CA ASN A 43 21.81 -32.31 11.59
C ASN A 43 20.46 -31.63 11.37
N ALA A 44 19.88 -31.85 10.20
CA ALA A 44 18.60 -31.26 9.83
C ALA A 44 17.46 -31.70 10.75
N HIS A 45 17.43 -32.97 11.17
CA HIS A 45 16.36 -33.48 12.04
C HIS A 45 16.39 -32.84 13.43
N ASP A 46 17.58 -32.70 14.01
CA ASP A 46 17.78 -32.01 15.28
C ASP A 46 17.38 -30.53 15.19
N ALA A 47 17.81 -29.83 14.13
CA ALA A 47 17.47 -28.43 13.91
C ALA A 47 15.95 -28.21 13.85
N ILE A 48 15.24 -29.07 13.10
CA ILE A 48 13.78 -29.01 13.00
C ILE A 48 13.13 -29.24 14.36
N LEU A 49 13.55 -30.26 15.12
CA LEU A 49 13.00 -30.54 16.44
C LEU A 49 13.23 -29.40 17.44
N LYS A 50 14.41 -28.78 17.39
CA LYS A 50 14.84 -27.76 18.35
C LYS A 50 14.28 -26.38 18.08
N HIS A 51 14.09 -26.02 16.81
CA HIS A 51 13.79 -24.64 16.40
C HIS A 51 12.38 -24.46 15.82
N CYS A 52 11.76 -25.50 15.27
CA CYS A 52 10.42 -25.40 14.71
C CYS A 52 9.35 -25.61 15.76
N LYS A 53 8.23 -24.89 15.62
CA LYS A 53 7.00 -25.13 16.40
C LYS A 53 6.17 -26.20 15.72
N SER A 54 5.67 -27.18 16.50
CA SER A 54 4.86 -28.29 16.00
C SER A 54 3.65 -27.86 15.18
N LYS A 55 2.98 -26.75 15.54
CA LYS A 55 1.84 -26.18 14.79
C LYS A 55 2.17 -25.86 13.32
N GLY A 56 3.43 -25.56 13.02
CA GLY A 56 3.90 -25.26 11.66
C GLY A 56 4.66 -26.42 11.02
N VAL A 57 4.45 -27.66 11.46
CA VAL A 57 5.08 -28.87 10.91
C VAL A 57 3.97 -29.82 10.45
N ALA A 58 4.05 -30.27 9.20
CA ALA A 58 3.14 -31.26 8.63
C ALA A 58 3.93 -32.45 8.07
N ILE A 59 3.41 -33.66 8.20
CA ILE A 59 3.97 -34.85 7.57
C ILE A 59 3.13 -35.16 6.34
N ARG A 60 3.76 -35.26 5.17
CA ARG A 60 3.09 -35.54 3.91
C ARG A 60 3.71 -36.75 3.22
N GLU A 61 2.88 -37.54 2.55
CA GLU A 61 3.35 -38.58 1.64
C GLU A 61 3.94 -37.89 0.39
N VAL A 62 5.13 -38.30 0.00
CA VAL A 62 5.87 -37.81 -1.17
C VAL A 62 6.40 -39.01 -1.95
N LEU A 63 6.47 -38.87 -3.27
CA LEU A 63 7.15 -39.82 -4.12
C LEU A 63 8.60 -39.39 -4.31
N VAL A 64 9.53 -40.19 -3.82
CA VAL A 64 10.97 -39.99 -4.00
C VAL A 64 11.51 -41.17 -4.77
N SER A 65 12.01 -40.92 -5.99
CA SER A 65 12.57 -41.96 -6.87
C SER A 65 11.62 -43.14 -7.11
N GLY A 66 10.32 -42.86 -7.23
CA GLY A 66 9.28 -43.88 -7.46
C GLY A 66 8.79 -44.61 -6.20
N GLN A 67 9.34 -44.32 -5.01
CA GLN A 67 8.90 -44.89 -3.75
C GLN A 67 8.12 -43.89 -2.89
N LYS A 68 7.04 -44.37 -2.25
CA LYS A 68 6.28 -43.59 -1.28
C LYS A 68 7.10 -43.42 0.01
N GLN A 69 7.30 -42.17 0.42
CA GLN A 69 7.99 -41.79 1.65
C GLN A 69 7.17 -40.72 2.38
N TYR A 70 7.41 -40.57 3.69
CA TYR A 70 6.82 -39.49 4.47
C TYR A 70 7.87 -38.43 4.76
N ALA A 71 7.61 -37.19 4.36
CA ALA A 71 8.50 -36.06 4.58
C ALA A 71 7.87 -35.02 5.49
N LYS A 72 8.71 -34.36 6.30
CA LYS A 72 8.31 -33.21 7.11
C LYS A 72 8.36 -31.95 6.26
N PHE A 73 7.25 -31.22 6.24
CA PHE A 73 7.14 -29.90 5.68
C PHE A 73 6.96 -28.88 6.81
N ILE A 74 7.52 -27.69 6.62
CA ILE A 74 7.41 -26.56 7.55
C ILE A 74 6.78 -25.36 6.87
N ASN A 75 6.00 -24.59 7.61
CA ASN A 75 5.48 -23.33 7.12
C ASN A 75 6.56 -22.22 7.16
N GLU A 76 6.27 -21.11 6.49
CA GLU A 76 7.13 -19.93 6.40
C GLU A 76 7.62 -19.43 7.78
N GLY A 77 6.73 -19.39 8.78
CA GLY A 77 7.11 -18.98 10.12
C GLY A 77 8.20 -19.87 10.75
N ASN A 78 8.24 -21.16 10.43
CA ASN A 78 9.31 -22.07 10.88
C ASN A 78 10.58 -21.96 10.03
N VAL A 79 10.47 -21.56 8.75
CA VAL A 79 11.63 -21.18 7.94
C VAL A 79 12.36 -20.01 8.58
N TYR A 80 11.66 -18.94 8.97
CA TYR A 80 12.27 -17.81 9.67
C TYR A 80 12.92 -18.21 11.00
N ARG A 81 12.32 -19.13 11.76
CA ARG A 81 12.94 -19.64 13.01
C ARG A 81 14.25 -20.34 12.78
N LEU A 82 14.39 -21.09 11.68
CA LEU A 82 15.65 -21.71 11.30
C LEU A 82 16.64 -20.65 10.81
N ILE A 83 16.22 -19.68 10.01
CA ILE A 83 17.11 -18.60 9.55
C ILE A 83 17.69 -17.84 10.75
N SER A 84 16.86 -17.43 11.71
CA SER A 84 17.31 -16.70 12.91
C SER A 84 18.22 -17.48 13.85
N ARG A 85 18.47 -18.76 13.58
CA ARG A 85 19.34 -19.64 14.38
C ARG A 85 20.51 -20.20 13.57
N SER A 86 20.59 -19.90 12.29
CA SER A 86 21.71 -20.27 11.44
C SER A 86 22.93 -19.39 11.75
N ARG A 87 24.13 -19.93 11.50
CA ARG A 87 25.41 -19.21 11.61
C ARG A 87 26.01 -18.89 10.24
N LEU A 88 25.24 -19.09 9.16
CA LEU A 88 25.70 -18.72 7.83
C LEU A 88 25.67 -17.19 7.70
N PRO A 89 26.73 -16.56 7.17
CA PRO A 89 26.75 -15.11 6.99
C PRO A 89 25.55 -14.58 6.20
N SER A 90 25.07 -15.32 5.20
CA SER A 90 23.87 -14.95 4.43
C SER A 90 22.59 -14.99 5.27
N ALA A 91 22.46 -15.97 6.18
CA ALA A 91 21.33 -16.07 7.09
C ALA A 91 21.37 -14.97 8.16
N GLU A 92 22.56 -14.62 8.67
CA GLU A 92 22.74 -13.49 9.60
C GLU A 92 22.40 -12.15 8.92
N LYS A 93 22.85 -11.91 7.68
CA LYS A 93 22.45 -10.71 6.91
C LYS A 93 20.94 -10.60 6.74
N PHE A 94 20.27 -11.70 6.39
CA PHE A 94 18.81 -11.72 6.24
C PHE A 94 18.11 -11.49 7.58
N GLU A 95 18.61 -12.11 8.65
CA GLU A 95 18.09 -11.97 10.01
C GLU A 95 18.16 -10.51 10.49
N SER A 96 19.31 -9.87 10.32
CA SER A 96 19.50 -8.46 10.70
C SER A 96 18.63 -7.56 9.85
N TRP A 97 18.54 -7.79 8.54
CA TRP A 97 17.61 -7.06 7.69
C TRP A 97 16.16 -7.20 8.16
N LEU A 98 15.71 -8.42 8.50
CA LEU A 98 14.35 -8.66 8.97
C LEU A 98 14.07 -7.97 10.31
N PHE A 99 14.97 -8.07 11.29
CA PHE A 99 14.73 -7.58 12.65
C PHE A 99 15.13 -6.13 12.89
N ASP A 100 16.11 -5.61 12.18
CA ASP A 100 16.62 -4.25 12.38
C ASP A 100 16.04 -3.26 11.37
N GLU A 101 15.65 -3.72 10.18
CA GLU A 101 15.03 -2.87 9.15
C GLU A 101 13.54 -3.13 8.99
N VAL A 102 13.13 -4.37 8.66
CA VAL A 102 11.75 -4.68 8.27
C VAL A 102 10.78 -4.52 9.42
N VAL A 103 11.00 -5.23 10.53
CA VAL A 103 10.11 -5.19 11.70
C VAL A 103 10.01 -3.77 12.28
N PRO A 104 11.12 -3.01 12.47
CA PRO A 104 11.04 -1.65 12.97
C PRO A 104 10.36 -0.69 11.99
N ALA A 105 10.55 -0.86 10.68
CA ALA A 105 9.84 -0.07 9.68
C ALA A 105 8.33 -0.32 9.73
N ILE A 106 7.89 -1.58 9.79
CA ILE A 106 6.46 -1.92 9.93
C ILE A 106 5.89 -1.37 11.23
N ARG A 107 6.59 -1.52 12.36
CA ARG A 107 6.13 -0.97 13.65
C ARG A 107 6.00 0.55 13.61
N LYS A 108 6.95 1.26 12.99
CA LYS A 108 6.97 2.74 12.95
C LYS A 108 6.02 3.32 11.91
N LYS A 109 5.97 2.72 10.72
CA LYS A 109 5.30 3.29 9.52
C LYS A 109 4.03 2.55 9.12
N GLY A 110 3.78 1.36 9.68
CA GLY A 110 2.71 0.46 9.26
C GLY A 110 3.06 -0.44 8.06
N PHE A 111 4.17 -0.20 7.37
CA PHE A 111 4.58 -0.98 6.19
C PHE A 111 6.12 -1.00 6.01
N TYR A 112 6.62 -1.93 5.19
CA TYR A 112 8.01 -2.00 4.73
C TYR A 112 8.10 -1.75 3.22
N GLY A 113 9.14 -1.04 2.79
CA GLY A 113 9.39 -0.68 1.38
C GLY A 113 9.35 0.83 1.10
N SER A 114 9.57 1.20 -0.16
CA SER A 114 9.50 2.58 -0.65
C SER A 114 8.21 2.80 -1.44
N ILE A 115 7.51 3.90 -1.15
CA ILE A 115 6.44 4.37 -2.01
C ILE A 115 7.08 5.14 -3.17
N ASP A 116 6.79 4.72 -4.41
CA ASP A 116 7.22 5.45 -5.60
C ASP A 116 6.43 6.76 -5.73
N ARG A 117 7.16 7.87 -5.71
CA ARG A 117 6.65 9.24 -5.88
C ARG A 117 7.22 9.90 -7.14
N THR A 118 7.98 9.16 -7.94
CA THR A 118 8.56 9.65 -9.21
C THR A 118 7.56 9.51 -10.35
N ALA A 119 6.71 8.49 -10.29
CA ALA A 119 5.62 8.32 -11.24
C ALA A 119 4.54 9.39 -11.05
N LEU A 120 4.01 9.89 -12.18
CA LEU A 120 2.88 10.80 -12.15
C LEU A 120 1.65 10.07 -11.56
N PRO A 121 1.01 10.59 -10.50
CA PRO A 121 -0.12 9.92 -9.86
C PRO A 121 -1.33 9.81 -10.79
N ASP A 122 -2.10 8.72 -10.70
CA ASP A 122 -3.29 8.52 -11.53
C ASP A 122 -4.34 9.62 -11.34
N PHE A 123 -4.41 10.23 -10.17
CA PHE A 123 -5.24 11.42 -9.95
C PHE A 123 -4.90 12.57 -10.92
N VAL A 124 -3.62 12.82 -11.20
CA VAL A 124 -3.20 13.89 -12.12
C VAL A 124 -3.46 13.48 -13.58
N LYS A 125 -3.28 12.20 -13.92
CA LYS A 125 -3.65 11.68 -15.25
C LYS A 125 -5.15 11.86 -15.50
N ARG A 126 -5.99 11.41 -14.56
CA ARG A 126 -7.44 11.58 -14.62
C ARG A 126 -7.86 13.04 -14.72
N TYR A 127 -7.19 13.96 -14.01
CA TYR A 127 -7.44 15.38 -14.18
C TYR A 127 -7.22 15.82 -15.64
N LYS A 128 -6.07 15.49 -16.23
CA LYS A 128 -5.72 15.85 -17.62
C LYS A 128 -6.68 15.22 -18.63
N ASP A 129 -6.99 13.94 -18.45
CA ASP A 129 -7.82 13.17 -19.39
C ASP A 129 -9.28 13.63 -19.38
N ASN A 130 -9.75 14.27 -18.32
CA ASN A 130 -11.17 14.64 -18.16
C ASN A 130 -11.43 16.15 -18.17
N LEU A 131 -10.40 17.01 -18.07
CA LEU A 131 -10.63 18.46 -18.01
C LEU A 131 -11.45 18.99 -19.19
N HIS A 132 -11.21 18.45 -20.39
CA HIS A 132 -11.86 18.87 -21.63
C HIS A 132 -13.33 18.46 -21.74
N THR A 133 -13.81 17.52 -20.90
CA THR A 133 -15.21 17.06 -20.92
C THR A 133 -16.12 17.90 -20.04
N ILE A 134 -15.56 18.84 -19.27
CA ILE A 134 -16.29 19.72 -18.36
C ILE A 134 -16.64 21.02 -19.09
N PRO A 135 -17.94 21.38 -19.18
CA PRO A 135 -18.35 22.69 -19.68
C PRO A 135 -17.78 23.84 -18.84
N TYR A 136 -17.56 25.01 -19.45
CA TYR A 136 -16.91 26.16 -18.78
C TYR A 136 -17.72 26.71 -17.59
N ASP A 137 -19.04 26.51 -17.58
CA ASP A 137 -19.97 26.92 -16.54
C ASP A 137 -20.11 25.87 -15.42
N TYR A 138 -19.28 24.81 -15.44
CA TYR A 138 -19.24 23.77 -14.43
C TYR A 138 -17.80 23.51 -13.94
N PHE A 139 -17.69 22.93 -12.75
CA PHE A 139 -16.46 22.32 -12.27
C PHE A 139 -16.73 20.89 -11.77
N SER A 140 -15.70 20.05 -11.76
CA SER A 140 -15.77 18.74 -11.11
C SER A 140 -14.87 18.71 -9.88
N VAL A 141 -15.13 17.75 -8.98
CA VAL A 141 -14.33 17.60 -7.76
C VAL A 141 -12.86 17.39 -8.08
N ILE A 142 -12.54 16.58 -9.10
CA ILE A 142 -11.15 16.30 -9.47
C ILE A 142 -10.41 17.55 -9.97
N THR A 143 -11.08 18.41 -10.76
CA THR A 143 -10.46 19.64 -11.29
C THR A 143 -10.16 20.62 -10.18
N GLN A 144 -11.08 20.80 -9.24
CA GLN A 144 -10.85 21.70 -8.10
C GLN A 144 -9.92 21.11 -7.05
N MET A 145 -9.93 19.79 -6.84
CA MET A 145 -8.97 19.12 -5.96
C MET A 145 -7.53 19.31 -6.43
N TYR A 146 -7.30 19.28 -7.75
CA TYR A 146 -5.98 19.49 -8.31
C TYR A 146 -5.48 20.90 -7.98
N THR A 147 -6.32 21.91 -8.20
CA THR A 147 -5.97 23.32 -7.98
C THR A 147 -5.85 23.67 -6.49
N VAL A 148 -6.76 23.18 -5.64
CA VAL A 148 -6.92 23.67 -4.25
C VAL A 148 -6.13 22.84 -3.23
N LEU A 149 -5.92 21.55 -3.49
CA LEU A 149 -5.27 20.65 -2.53
C LEU A 149 -3.92 20.14 -3.03
N TYR A 150 -3.86 19.62 -4.25
CA TYR A 150 -2.64 18.97 -4.74
C TYR A 150 -1.48 19.96 -4.84
N ALA A 151 -1.69 21.14 -5.45
CA ALA A 151 -0.67 22.17 -5.55
C ALA A 151 -0.19 22.67 -4.17
N GLU A 152 -1.09 22.78 -3.20
CA GLU A 152 -0.75 23.25 -1.86
C GLU A 152 0.05 22.20 -1.06
N LEU A 153 -0.25 20.92 -1.25
CA LEU A 153 0.54 19.83 -0.68
C LEU A 153 1.96 19.79 -1.26
N GLU A 154 2.10 19.96 -2.58
CA GLU A 154 3.41 20.06 -3.24
C GLU A 154 4.22 21.22 -2.70
N LYS A 155 3.60 22.40 -2.49
CA LYS A 155 4.26 23.58 -1.91
C LYS A 155 4.86 23.33 -0.53
N VAL A 156 4.23 22.49 0.30
CA VAL A 156 4.77 22.13 1.63
C VAL A 156 5.75 20.95 1.58
N GLY A 157 6.04 20.43 0.38
CA GLY A 157 7.02 19.37 0.15
C GLY A 157 6.43 17.95 0.15
N TYR A 158 5.11 17.82 0.02
CA TYR A 158 4.45 16.52 -0.05
C TYR A 158 3.83 16.26 -1.42
N SER A 159 4.35 15.23 -2.10
CA SER A 159 3.78 14.73 -3.35
C SER A 159 2.90 13.52 -3.08
N ILE A 160 1.63 13.57 -3.51
CA ILE A 160 0.71 12.43 -3.40
C ILE A 160 1.22 11.32 -4.34
N PRO A 161 1.44 10.08 -3.87
CA PRO A 161 1.88 8.98 -4.72
C PRO A 161 0.70 8.41 -5.53
N ASP A 162 0.97 7.57 -6.54
CA ASP A 162 -0.10 6.80 -7.20
C ASP A 162 -0.72 5.75 -6.25
N LYS A 163 0.16 4.98 -5.60
CA LYS A 163 -0.19 3.97 -4.60
C LYS A 163 0.48 4.31 -3.28
N GLY A 164 -0.31 4.32 -2.22
CA GLY A 164 0.18 4.44 -0.85
C GLY A 164 0.65 3.10 -0.27
N ALA A 165 0.70 3.03 1.06
CA ALA A 165 0.98 1.84 1.83
C ALA A 165 0.09 0.66 1.40
N HIS A 166 0.68 -0.54 1.39
CA HIS A 166 0.03 -1.78 0.96
C HIS A 166 -0.54 -1.75 -0.46
N GLY A 167 -0.04 -0.85 -1.33
CA GLY A 167 -0.50 -0.76 -2.72
C GLY A 167 -1.89 -0.12 -2.89
N LYS A 168 -2.45 0.51 -1.84
CA LYS A 168 -3.75 1.19 -1.90
C LYS A 168 -3.67 2.39 -2.84
N THR A 169 -4.56 2.48 -3.83
CA THR A 169 -4.60 3.64 -4.73
C THR A 169 -4.97 4.93 -3.99
N MET A 170 -4.29 6.02 -4.33
CA MET A 170 -4.59 7.36 -3.88
C MET A 170 -5.66 7.99 -4.80
N MET A 171 -6.82 8.27 -4.21
CA MET A 171 -7.99 8.91 -4.85
C MET A 171 -8.69 9.85 -3.87
N PRO A 172 -8.09 11.01 -3.52
CA PRO A 172 -8.66 11.92 -2.53
C PRO A 172 -9.95 12.58 -3.05
N ASP A 173 -10.09 12.71 -4.36
CA ASP A 173 -11.28 13.23 -5.05
C ASP A 173 -12.56 12.45 -4.73
N ILE A 174 -12.49 11.12 -4.62
CA ILE A 174 -13.66 10.30 -4.24
C ILE A 174 -14.08 10.60 -2.79
N SER A 175 -13.10 10.74 -1.89
CA SER A 175 -13.38 11.08 -0.49
C SER A 175 -14.00 12.47 -0.36
N VAL A 176 -13.49 13.44 -1.11
CA VAL A 176 -13.96 14.83 -1.12
C VAL A 176 -15.35 14.93 -1.73
N GLY A 177 -15.59 14.28 -2.87
CA GLY A 177 -16.88 14.38 -3.57
C GLY A 177 -18.04 13.89 -2.71
N ARG A 178 -17.85 12.80 -1.96
CA ARG A 178 -18.87 12.28 -1.03
C ARG A 178 -19.21 13.26 0.10
N GLY A 179 -18.22 13.99 0.62
CA GLY A 179 -18.45 14.94 1.71
C GLY A 179 -18.98 16.30 1.23
N PHE A 180 -18.67 16.72 0.00
CA PHE A 180 -19.15 18.01 -0.52
C PHE A 180 -20.67 18.07 -0.68
N ALA A 181 -21.30 17.00 -1.19
CA ALA A 181 -22.75 16.93 -1.29
C ALA A 181 -23.44 17.07 0.08
N SER A 182 -22.88 16.43 1.11
CA SER A 182 -23.35 16.58 2.50
C SER A 182 -23.13 18.00 3.02
N PHE A 183 -21.99 18.62 2.71
CA PHE A 183 -21.69 19.99 3.10
C PHE A 183 -22.70 20.99 2.51
N LEU A 184 -23.04 20.87 1.22
CA LEU A 184 -24.05 21.71 0.58
C LEU A 184 -25.41 21.57 1.27
N ARG A 185 -25.83 20.34 1.60
CA ARG A 185 -27.08 20.05 2.29
C ARG A 185 -27.14 20.71 3.66
N GLU A 186 -26.09 20.54 4.46
CA GLU A 186 -26.01 21.02 5.84
C GLU A 186 -25.98 22.56 5.94
N HIS A 187 -25.51 23.23 4.89
CA HIS A 187 -25.46 24.69 4.82
C HIS A 187 -26.69 25.30 4.14
N GLY A 188 -27.71 24.49 3.80
CA GLY A 188 -28.91 24.98 3.10
C GLY A 188 -28.59 25.63 1.74
N SER A 189 -27.52 25.17 1.08
CA SER A 189 -27.05 25.77 -0.17
C SER A 189 -28.07 25.55 -1.29
N GLU A 190 -28.33 26.59 -2.08
CA GLU A 190 -29.17 26.50 -3.28
C GLU A 190 -28.62 25.52 -4.33
N PHE A 191 -27.32 25.22 -4.26
CA PHE A 191 -26.64 24.28 -5.15
C PHE A 191 -26.77 22.82 -4.68
N TRP A 192 -27.39 22.56 -3.53
CA TRP A 192 -27.67 21.19 -3.09
C TRP A 192 -28.58 20.49 -4.12
N ASP A 193 -28.19 19.29 -4.52
CA ASP A 193 -28.86 18.49 -5.55
C ASP A 193 -28.95 19.14 -6.95
N LYS A 194 -28.14 20.17 -7.23
CA LYS A 194 -28.04 20.81 -8.57
C LYS A 194 -26.88 20.29 -9.42
N HIS A 195 -26.17 19.28 -8.93
CA HIS A 195 -25.10 18.64 -9.68
C HIS A 195 -25.64 17.97 -10.96
N LYS A 196 -24.81 17.96 -12.00
CA LYS A 196 -24.99 17.11 -13.18
C LYS A 196 -23.91 16.04 -13.17
N THR A 197 -24.00 15.08 -14.08
CA THR A 197 -22.95 14.09 -14.29
C THR A 197 -22.27 14.28 -15.64
N TYR A 198 -21.01 13.87 -15.72
CA TYR A 198 -20.26 13.74 -16.96
C TYR A 198 -19.58 12.37 -17.01
N LYS A 199 -19.22 11.91 -18.21
CA LYS A 199 -18.47 10.66 -18.41
C LYS A 199 -17.01 10.88 -18.01
N HIS A 200 -16.60 10.23 -16.93
CA HIS A 200 -15.25 10.29 -16.40
C HIS A 200 -14.46 9.04 -16.80
N HIS A 201 -13.34 9.26 -17.49
CA HIS A 201 -12.45 8.23 -18.01
C HIS A 201 -11.29 7.97 -17.05
N PHE A 202 -11.02 6.68 -16.80
CA PHE A 202 -9.86 6.22 -16.05
C PHE A 202 -8.75 5.72 -17.00
N PRO A 203 -7.48 5.76 -16.59
CA PRO A 203 -6.36 5.22 -17.38
C PRO A 203 -6.48 3.73 -17.71
N ASP A 204 -7.23 2.97 -16.90
CA ASP A 204 -7.50 1.54 -17.11
C ASP A 204 -8.69 1.26 -18.06
N GLY A 205 -9.25 2.30 -18.69
CA GLY A 205 -10.36 2.19 -19.63
C GLY A 205 -11.75 2.21 -18.99
N ARG A 206 -11.87 2.25 -17.66
CA ARG A 206 -13.18 2.40 -17.00
C ARG A 206 -13.78 3.77 -17.31
N ILE A 207 -15.10 3.80 -17.46
CA ILE A 207 -15.89 5.02 -17.64
C ILE A 207 -16.98 5.04 -16.57
N VAL A 208 -17.09 6.12 -15.82
CA VAL A 208 -18.10 6.28 -14.76
C VAL A 208 -18.83 7.61 -14.89
N ASP A 209 -20.03 7.71 -14.35
CA ASP A 209 -20.73 8.98 -14.18
C ASP A 209 -20.20 9.69 -12.93
N ALA A 210 -19.48 10.79 -13.12
CA ALA A 210 -18.93 11.60 -12.04
C ALA A 210 -19.68 12.94 -11.92
N CYS A 211 -19.80 13.45 -10.69
CA CYS A 211 -20.50 14.71 -10.44
C CYS A 211 -19.70 15.92 -10.94
N MET A 212 -20.42 16.87 -11.52
CA MET A 212 -20.00 18.24 -11.77
C MET A 212 -21.04 19.22 -11.21
N TYR A 213 -20.58 20.37 -10.76
CA TYR A 213 -21.38 21.39 -10.09
C TYR A 213 -21.28 22.70 -10.88
N PRO A 214 -22.34 23.54 -10.88
CA PRO A 214 -22.27 24.88 -11.46
C PRO A 214 -21.10 25.67 -10.88
N VAL A 215 -20.44 26.49 -11.70
CA VAL A 215 -19.28 27.29 -11.28
C VAL A 215 -19.59 28.23 -10.12
N GLU A 216 -20.85 28.65 -9.97
CA GLU A 216 -21.35 29.47 -8.87
C GLU A 216 -21.27 28.76 -7.51
N ALA A 217 -21.22 27.42 -7.49
CA ALA A 217 -21.03 26.63 -6.26
C ALA A 217 -19.56 26.58 -5.80
N LEU A 218 -18.61 27.12 -6.59
CA LEU A 218 -17.18 27.04 -6.32
C LEU A 218 -16.75 27.66 -4.97
N PRO A 219 -17.27 28.83 -4.55
CA PRO A 219 -16.95 29.38 -3.23
C PRO A 219 -17.29 28.42 -2.08
N MET A 220 -18.42 27.72 -2.17
CA MET A 220 -18.81 26.70 -1.19
C MET A 220 -17.88 25.49 -1.21
N PHE A 221 -17.39 25.09 -2.38
CA PHE A 221 -16.40 24.00 -2.48
C PHE A 221 -15.06 24.39 -1.84
N ILE A 222 -14.58 25.60 -2.10
CA ILE A 222 -13.34 26.11 -1.48
C ILE A 222 -13.48 26.14 0.04
N ARG A 223 -14.61 26.64 0.55
CA ARG A 223 -14.91 26.60 2.00
C ARG A 223 -14.97 25.18 2.52
N TYR A 224 -15.64 24.26 1.83
CA TYR A 224 -15.69 22.86 2.23
C TYR A 224 -14.29 22.23 2.39
N ILE A 225 -13.40 22.43 1.42
CA ILE A 225 -12.03 21.90 1.50
C ILE A 225 -11.30 22.49 2.71
N ASN A 226 -11.35 23.80 2.86
CA ASN A 226 -10.54 24.51 3.84
C ASN A 226 -11.11 24.47 5.26
N GLU A 227 -12.42 24.47 5.44
CA GLU A 227 -13.07 24.53 6.75
C GLU A 227 -13.40 23.13 7.29
N ARG A 228 -13.59 22.14 6.40
CA ARG A 228 -14.05 20.81 6.79
C ARG A 228 -13.12 19.70 6.38
N TRP A 229 -12.94 19.44 5.08
CA TRP A 229 -12.27 18.23 4.64
C TRP A 229 -10.81 18.15 5.12
N LEU A 230 -10.08 19.26 5.06
CA LEU A 230 -8.70 19.31 5.55
C LEU A 230 -8.57 19.04 7.05
N TYR A 231 -9.51 19.52 7.85
CA TYR A 231 -9.46 19.39 9.31
C TYR A 231 -10.07 18.08 9.84
N GLU A 232 -11.17 17.62 9.23
CA GLU A 232 -11.95 16.47 9.72
C GLU A 232 -11.65 15.16 8.99
N ASN A 233 -11.24 15.22 7.71
CA ASN A 233 -11.15 14.03 6.86
C ASN A 233 -9.73 13.71 6.39
N ALA A 234 -8.88 14.71 6.16
CA ALA A 234 -7.55 14.51 5.57
C ALA A 234 -6.66 13.62 6.45
N ASP A 235 -6.61 13.84 7.77
CA ASP A 235 -5.83 12.99 8.68
C ASP A 235 -6.23 11.51 8.52
N LYS A 236 -7.52 11.21 8.65
CA LYS A 236 -8.02 9.84 8.52
C LYS A 236 -7.72 9.24 7.15
N TYR A 237 -7.89 10.04 6.09
CA TYR A 237 -7.63 9.62 4.72
C TYR A 237 -6.15 9.22 4.52
N PHE A 238 -5.23 10.10 4.92
CA PHE A 238 -3.80 9.88 4.74
C PHE A 238 -3.25 8.86 5.72
N ARG A 239 -3.71 8.82 6.97
CA ARG A 239 -3.29 7.81 7.95
C ARG A 239 -3.51 6.38 7.46
N ASP A 240 -4.60 6.12 6.74
CA ASP A 240 -4.91 4.79 6.21
C ASP A 240 -4.15 4.43 4.92
N LYS A 241 -3.71 5.44 4.16
CA LYS A 241 -3.18 5.26 2.81
C LYS A 241 -1.72 5.67 2.66
N ASP A 242 -1.33 6.83 3.15
CA ASP A 242 0.05 7.31 3.13
C ASP A 242 0.36 8.15 4.38
N PRO A 243 0.78 7.51 5.49
CA PRO A 243 1.03 8.19 6.76
C PRO A 243 2.08 9.30 6.68
N LEU A 244 2.97 9.28 5.68
CA LEU A 244 3.96 10.35 5.49
C LEU A 244 3.28 11.73 5.36
N ALA A 245 2.08 11.80 4.77
CA ALA A 245 1.38 13.07 4.62
C ALA A 245 1.08 13.76 5.96
N LEU A 246 0.96 12.99 7.06
CA LEU A 246 0.67 13.52 8.39
C LEU A 246 1.79 14.42 8.92
N ASP A 247 3.03 14.24 8.45
CA ASP A 247 4.17 15.12 8.78
C ASP A 247 4.10 16.48 8.06
N TYR A 248 3.25 16.58 7.03
CA TYR A 248 3.11 17.75 6.16
C TYR A 248 1.77 18.46 6.31
N LEU A 249 0.71 17.76 6.73
CA LEU A 249 -0.60 18.37 7.01
C LEU A 249 -0.50 19.58 7.98
N PRO A 250 0.26 19.54 9.10
CA PRO A 250 0.42 20.70 9.96
C PRO A 250 1.02 21.91 9.24
N LYS A 251 2.02 21.69 8.38
CA LYS A 251 2.68 22.74 7.58
C LYS A 251 1.69 23.39 6.60
N LEU A 252 0.83 22.57 5.97
CA LEU A 252 -0.23 23.04 5.09
C LEU A 252 -1.28 23.88 5.83
N LEU A 253 -1.66 23.46 7.03
CA LEU A 253 -2.62 24.21 7.85
C LEU A 253 -2.03 25.54 8.35
N GLU A 254 -0.75 25.55 8.71
CA GLU A 254 -0.03 26.76 9.11
C GLU A 254 0.16 27.75 7.96
N SER A 255 0.48 27.29 6.74
CA SER A 255 0.64 28.19 5.58
C SER A 255 -0.66 28.91 5.25
N LYS A 256 -1.80 28.23 5.41
CA LYS A 256 -3.13 28.81 5.21
C LYS A 256 -3.50 29.87 6.26
N LYS A 257 -3.08 29.70 7.52
CA LYS A 257 -3.30 30.72 8.58
C LYS A 257 -2.53 32.01 8.37
N LYS A 258 -1.37 31.97 7.69
CA LYS A 258 -0.55 33.17 7.40
C LYS A 258 -1.07 34.00 6.23
N THR A 259 -2.03 33.48 5.48
CA THR A 259 -2.54 34.07 4.24
C THR A 259 -3.98 34.61 4.38
N ALA A 260 -4.57 34.47 5.58
CA ALA A 260 -5.90 34.97 5.95
C ALA A 260 -5.78 36.21 6.84
#